data_AF-A0AAJ6J887-F1
#
_entry.id   AF-A0AAJ6J887-F1
#
_cell.length_a   1.000
_cell.length_b   1.000
_cell.length_c   1.000
_cell.angle_alpha   90.00
_cell.angle_beta   90.00
_cell.angle_gamma   90.00
#
_symmetry.space_group_name_H-M   'P 1'
#
loop_
_entity.id
_entity.type
_entity.pdbx_description
1 polymer ?
#
loop_
_entity_poly.entity_id
_entity_poly.type
_entity_poly.pdbx_seq_one_letter_code
_entity_poly.pdbx_strand_id
1 'polypeptide(L)' 'MPAIGFDLNVRLGRGGAVSTVIENLLARKQQLVEQLDKAQAVEERDRIEHQLEQINTALDFLDRPEPNGGH' A
#
# COMPACT_ATOMS: atom_id res chain seq x y z
N MET A 1 0.36 25.22 6.79
CA MET A 1 -0.46 24.10 7.30
C MET A 1 0.18 22.81 6.86
N PRO A 2 0.62 21.91 7.76
CA PRO A 2 0.88 20.53 7.38
C PRO A 2 -0.08 19.60 8.14
N ALA A 3 -0.98 18.96 7.42
CA ALA A 3 -1.74 17.83 7.93
C ALA A 3 -0.84 16.59 7.86
N ILE A 4 -0.01 16.41 8.88
CA ILE A 4 0.69 15.14 9.13
C ILE A 4 -0.01 14.50 10.33
N GLY A 5 -1.21 14.01 10.09
CA GLY A 5 -1.90 13.12 11.00
C GLY A 5 -1.78 11.71 10.46
N PHE A 6 -0.71 11.01 10.81
CA PHE A 6 -0.67 9.54 10.72
C PHE A 6 -0.12 9.05 12.05
N ASP A 7 -1.02 8.43 12.79
CA ASP A 7 -0.96 8.16 14.21
C ASP A 7 0.22 7.23 14.57
N LEU A 8 1.04 7.70 15.50
CA LEU A 8 2.14 6.95 16.09
C LEU A 8 1.58 5.88 17.04
N ASN A 9 1.27 4.66 16.58
CA ASN A 9 1.14 3.52 17.49
C ASN A 9 1.14 2.13 16.82
N VAL A 10 2.30 1.50 16.61
CA VAL A 10 2.37 0.03 16.70
C VAL A 10 3.63 -0.42 17.45
N ARG A 11 3.35 -1.08 18.57
CA ARG A 11 4.28 -1.76 19.49
C ARG A 11 5.12 -2.82 18.77
N LEU A 12 6.39 -2.88 19.16
CA LEU A 12 7.42 -3.82 18.72
C LEU A 12 6.96 -5.29 18.84
N GLY A 13 6.86 -5.97 17.70
CA GLY A 13 6.69 -7.42 17.62
C GLY A 13 6.01 -7.76 16.30
N ARG A 14 6.75 -8.31 15.33
CA ARG A 14 6.37 -8.83 13.98
C ARG A 14 5.25 -8.11 13.21
N GLY A 15 4.06 -7.92 13.79
CA GLY A 15 3.01 -7.01 13.33
C GLY A 15 3.44 -5.54 13.18
N GLY A 16 4.45 -5.05 13.90
CA GLY A 16 4.98 -3.69 13.68
C GLY A 16 5.64 -3.48 12.31
N ALA A 17 6.45 -4.44 11.87
CA ALA A 17 7.08 -4.37 10.56
C ALA A 17 6.06 -4.56 9.42
N VAL A 18 5.10 -5.48 9.60
CA VAL A 18 4.01 -5.67 8.65
C VAL A 18 3.14 -4.41 8.56
N SER A 19 2.82 -3.77 9.69
CA SER A 19 2.09 -2.50 9.71
C SER A 19 2.83 -1.41 8.94
N THR A 20 4.14 -1.23 9.17
CA THR A 20 4.95 -0.24 8.44
C THR A 20 5.01 -0.50 6.93
N VAL A 21 5.07 -1.77 6.51
CA VAL A 21 5.05 -2.13 5.09
C VAL A 21 3.67 -1.85 4.48
N ILE A 22 2.58 -2.20 5.17
CA ILE A 22 1.21 -1.89 4.75
C ILE A 22 1.03 -0.37 4.59
N GLU A 23 1.48 0.42 5.58
CA GLU A 23 1.42 1.88 5.53
C GLU A 23 2.20 2.45 4.34
N ASN A 24 3.41 1.94 4.07
CA ASN A 24 4.21 2.37 2.94
C ASN A 24 3.55 2.04 1.59
N LEU A 25 2.97 0.85 1.47
CA LEU A 25 2.24 0.41 0.28
C LEU A 25 0.98 1.25 0.04
N LEU A 26 0.22 1.57 1.09
CA LEU A 26 -0.96 2.44 1.00
C LEU A 26 -0.57 3.87 0.59
N ALA A 27 0.49 4.44 1.17
CA ALA A 27 0.99 5.75 0.79
C ALA A 27 1.38 5.78 -0.69
N ARG A 28 2.12 4.76 -1.15
CA ARG A 28 2.55 4.66 -2.55
C ARG A 28 1.37 4.46 -3.51
N LYS A 29 0.36 3.68 -3.11
CA LYS A 29 -0.89 3.54 -3.87
C LYS A 29 -1.57 4.90 -4.04
N GLN A 30 -1.68 5.69 -2.97
CA GLN A 30 -2.31 7.01 -3.04
C GLN A 30 -1.57 7.94 -4.01
N GLN A 31 -0.23 7.97 -3.94
CA GLN A 31 0.59 8.76 -4.86
C GLN A 31 0.45 8.34 -6.32
N LEU A 32 0.28 7.04 -6.60
CA LEU A 32 0.09 6.54 -7.96
C LEU A 32 -1.30 6.90 -8.49
N VAL A 33 -2.34 6.85 -7.66
CA VAL A 33 -3.69 7.34 -8.04
C VAL A 33 -3.65 8.82 -8.40
N GLU A 34 -2.94 9.65 -7.63
CA GLU A 34 -2.77 11.08 -7.94
C GLU A 34 -1.97 11.33 -9.23
N GLN A 35 -0.99 10.47 -9.54
CA GLN A 35 -0.26 10.53 -10.81
C GLN A 35 -1.13 10.10 -11.99
N LEU A 36 -1.97 9.07 -11.81
CA LEU A 36 -2.88 8.58 -12.85
C LEU A 36 -3.88 9.65 -13.29
N ASP A 37 -4.38 10.45 -12.35
CA ASP A 37 -5.27 11.59 -12.61
C ASP A 37 -4.60 12.63 -13.54
N LYS A 38 -3.29 12.87 -13.34
CA LYS A 38 -2.52 13.87 -14.08
C LYS A 38 -1.92 13.33 -15.39
N ALA A 39 -1.76 12.00 -15.51
CA ALA A 39 -1.12 11.37 -16.65
C ALA A 39 -1.96 11.61 -17.92
N GLN A 40 -1.33 12.16 -18.97
CA GLN A 40 -2.00 12.39 -20.26
C GLN A 40 -1.66 11.30 -21.28
N ALA A 41 -0.46 10.73 -21.18
CA ALA A 41 0.00 9.69 -22.09
C ALA A 41 -0.58 8.32 -21.71
N VAL A 42 -1.10 7.60 -22.71
CA VAL A 42 -1.65 6.25 -22.52
C VAL A 42 -0.58 5.29 -21.97
N GLU A 43 0.66 5.37 -22.47
CA GLU A 43 1.78 4.56 -21.96
C GLU A 43 2.10 4.84 -20.49
N GLU A 44 1.99 6.10 -20.05
CA GLU A 44 2.22 6.47 -18.66
C GLU A 44 1.10 5.96 -17.75
N ARG A 45 -0.15 6.08 -18.20
CA ARG A 45 -1.32 5.50 -17.51
C ARG A 45 -1.18 4.00 -17.35
N ASP A 46 -0.83 3.28 -18.41
CA ASP A 46 -0.65 1.82 -18.40
C ASP A 46 0.41 1.37 -17.38
N ARG A 47 1.55 2.06 -17.33
CA ARG A 47 2.60 1.80 -16.32
C ARG A 47 2.10 2.04 -14.91
N ILE A 48 1.37 3.13 -14.67
CA ILE A 48 0.83 3.47 -13.34
C ILE A 48 -0.23 2.44 -12.92
N GLU A 49 -1.12 2.04 -13.83
CA GLU A 49 -2.14 1.01 -13.59
C GLU A 49 -1.50 -0.33 -13.24
N HIS A 50 -0.44 -0.73 -13.95
CA HIS A 50 0.30 -1.95 -13.63
C HIS A 50 0.95 -1.88 -12.23
N GLN A 51 1.50 -0.73 -11.85
CA GLN A 51 2.06 -0.56 -10.49
C GLN A 51 0.97 -0.58 -9.40
N LEU A 52 -0.21 -0.02 -9.67
CA LEU A 52 -1.34 -0.09 -8.75
C LEU A 52 -1.82 -1.52 -8.55
N GLU A 53 -1.85 -2.34 -9.61
CA GLU A 53 -2.20 -3.76 -9.53
C GLU A 53 -1.22 -4.56 -8.66
N GLN A 54 0.09 -4.34 -8.83
CA GLN A 54 1.12 -4.99 -8.01
C GLN A 54 0.98 -4.64 -6.53
N ILE A 55 0.69 -3.38 -6.20
CA ILE A 55 0.48 -2.95 -4.81
C ILE A 55 -0.78 -3.57 -4.23
N ASN A 56 -1.90 -3.56 -4.97
CA ASN A 56 -3.14 -4.20 -4.51
C ASN A 56 -2.95 -5.68 -4.24
N THR A 57 -2.19 -6.37 -5.10
CA THR A 57 -1.85 -7.78 -4.94
C THR A 57 -1.00 -7.99 -3.68
N ALA A 58 0.03 -7.17 -3.45
CA ALA A 58 0.84 -7.24 -2.25
C ALA A 58 0.01 -6.98 -0.97
N LEU A 59 -0.92 -6.03 -1.00
CA LEU A 59 -1.82 -5.75 0.10
C LEU A 59 -2.79 -6.92 0.37
N ASP A 60 -3.35 -7.56 -0.67
CA ASP A 60 -4.18 -8.77 -0.52
C ASP A 60 -3.43 -9.90 0.19
N PHE A 61 -2.16 -10.11 -0.16
CA PHE A 61 -1.32 -11.11 0.51
C PHE A 61 -1.07 -10.80 1.99
N LEU A 62 -0.99 -9.52 2.37
CA LEU A 62 -0.76 -9.09 3.74
C LEU A 62 -2.04 -9.04 4.58
N ASP A 63 -3.20 -8.84 3.96
CA ASP A 63 -4.51 -8.81 4.60
C ASP A 63 -5.09 -10.22 4.85
N ARG A 64 -4.65 -11.22 4.08
CA ARG A 64 -5.03 -12.61 4.32
C ARG A 64 -4.62 -13.01 5.73
N PRO A 65 -5.57 -13.39 6.61
CA PRO A 65 -5.22 -13.95 7.89
C PRO A 65 -4.36 -15.18 7.64
N GLU A 66 -3.24 -15.32 8.35
CA GLU A 66 -2.45 -16.55 8.29
C GLU A 66 -3.42 -17.73 8.39
N PRO A 67 -3.28 -18.78 7.55
CA PRO A 67 -4.13 -19.96 7.70
C PRO A 67 -3.93 -20.44 9.12
N ASN A 68 -4.97 -20.25 9.96
CA ASN A 68 -4.97 -20.69 11.35
C ASN A 68 -4.34 -22.06 11.41
N GLY A 69 -3.28 -22.19 12.23
CA GLY A 69 -2.54 -23.43 12.42
C GLY A 69 -3.50 -24.62 12.51
N GLY A 70 -3.52 -25.40 11.44
CA GLY A 70 -4.41 -26.53 11.26
C GLY A 70 -3.59 -27.81 11.12
N HIS A 71 -2.82 -28.15 12.16
CA HIS A 71 -2.65 -29.51 12.67
C HIS A 71 -1.96 -29.49 14.04
#